data_AF-A0A7S1A6R8-F1
#
_entry.id   AF-A0A7S1A6R8-F1
#
_cell.length_a   1.000
_cell.length_b   1.000
_cell.length_c   1.000
_cell.angle_alpha   90.00
_cell.angle_beta   90.00
_cell.angle_gamma   90.00
#
_symmetry.space_group_name_H-M   'P 1'
#
loop_
_entity.id
_entity.type
_entity.pdbx_description
1 polymer ?
#
loop_
_entity_poly.entity_id
_entity_poly.type
_entity_poly.pdbx_seq_one_letter_code
_entity_poly.pdbx_strand_id
1 'polypeptide(L)'
;RSPDEWDTDMPDVNAKPGDKFTIVIDQDDPLNVPLKWIKEETAAEEEGDEDFYSIMGTFNGWLEERLETNDIPGVYSATIDVPQSGSFEFRFLKNGDQAKVIAPEVE
;
A
#
# COMPACT_ATOMS: atom_id res chain seq x y z
N ARG A 1 -33.49 23.62 17.87
CA ARG A 1 -32.16 23.09 18.21
C ARG A 1 -31.42 22.97 16.91
N SER A 2 -30.40 23.80 16.71
CA SER A 2 -29.51 23.71 15.56
C SER A 2 -28.61 22.48 15.73
N PRO A 3 -28.21 21.81 14.65
CA PRO A 3 -27.26 20.69 14.70
C PRO A 3 -25.94 21.04 15.41
N ASP A 4 -25.54 22.32 15.36
CA ASP A 4 -24.36 22.87 16.02
C ASP A 4 -24.45 22.90 17.56
N GLU A 5 -25.66 22.72 18.12
CA GLU A 5 -25.90 22.67 19.56
C GLU A 5 -25.89 21.24 20.11
N TRP A 6 -25.52 20.25 19.29
CA TRP A 6 -25.45 18.86 19.70
C TRP A 6 -24.13 18.58 20.38
N ASP A 7 -24.20 18.17 21.64
CA ASP A 7 -23.05 17.67 22.38
C ASP A 7 -22.58 16.38 21.71
N THR A 8 -21.31 16.32 21.31
CA THR A 8 -20.76 15.18 20.59
C THR A 8 -19.42 14.80 21.18
N ASP A 9 -19.30 13.54 21.58
CA ASP A 9 -18.06 12.94 22.06
C ASP A 9 -17.15 12.58 20.89
N MET A 10 -16.91 13.50 19.95
CA MET A 10 -16.04 13.24 18.80
C MET A 10 -14.56 13.21 19.20
N PRO A 11 -13.70 12.53 18.42
CA PRO A 11 -12.25 12.65 18.59
C PRO A 11 -11.80 14.11 18.35
N ASP A 12 -10.57 14.41 18.78
CA ASP A 12 -9.96 15.75 18.70
C ASP A 12 -10.25 16.45 17.36
N VAL A 13 -10.56 17.75 17.43
CA VAL A 13 -10.90 18.62 16.29
C VAL A 13 -9.81 18.64 15.20
N ASN A 14 -8.59 18.18 15.52
CA ASN A 14 -7.46 18.11 14.60
C ASN A 14 -7.24 16.73 13.93
N ALA A 15 -8.26 15.85 13.94
CA ALA A 15 -8.20 14.60 13.20
C ALA A 15 -7.95 14.84 11.70
N LYS A 16 -6.93 14.18 11.14
CA LYS A 16 -6.56 14.25 9.72
C LYS A 16 -7.11 13.03 8.97
N PRO A 17 -7.33 13.13 7.65
CA PRO A 17 -7.60 11.95 6.83
C PRO A 17 -6.53 10.88 7.04
N GLY A 18 -6.95 9.66 7.39
CA GLY A 18 -6.04 8.54 7.68
C GLY A 18 -5.75 8.29 9.17
N ASP A 19 -6.11 9.21 10.07
CA ASP A 19 -5.96 8.99 11.52
C ASP A 19 -6.84 7.80 11.98
N LYS A 20 -6.24 6.89 12.75
CA LYS A 20 -6.94 5.76 13.39
C LYS A 20 -7.08 6.03 14.87
N PHE A 21 -8.25 5.69 15.41
CA PHE A 21 -8.56 5.87 16.82
C PHE A 21 -9.14 4.59 17.38
N THR A 22 -8.72 4.24 18.59
CA THR A 22 -9.33 3.18 19.38
C THR A 22 -10.24 3.80 20.45
N ILE A 23 -11.49 3.34 20.48
CA ILE A 23 -12.47 3.73 21.50
C ILE A 23 -12.37 2.71 22.65
N VAL A 24 -12.16 3.21 23.87
CA VAL A 24 -12.14 2.35 25.06
C VAL A 24 -13.38 2.64 25.90
N ILE A 25 -14.17 1.59 26.16
CA ILE A 25 -15.35 1.62 27.03
C ILE A 25 -15.10 0.60 28.14
N ASP A 26 -15.08 1.05 29.39
CA ASP A 26 -14.95 0.16 30.56
C ASP A 26 -16.33 -0.08 31.21
N GLN A 27 -16.51 -1.23 31.85
CA GLN A 27 -17.74 -1.56 32.59
C GLN A 27 -17.88 -0.75 33.89
N ASP A 28 -16.76 -0.26 34.43
CA ASP A 28 -16.70 0.60 35.60
C ASP A 28 -16.87 2.09 35.24
N ASP A 29 -16.99 2.43 33.95
CA ASP A 29 -17.21 3.82 33.51
C ASP A 29 -18.65 4.27 33.81
N PRO A 30 -18.86 5.45 34.45
CA PRO A 30 -20.19 5.99 34.71
C PRO A 30 -20.97 6.27 33.41
N LEU A 31 -22.30 6.08 33.43
CA LEU A 31 -23.17 6.15 32.24
C LEU A 31 -23.07 7.43 31.38
N ASN A 32 -22.56 8.53 31.94
CA ASN A 32 -22.50 9.85 31.29
C ASN A 32 -21.06 10.40 31.19
N VAL A 33 -20.05 9.54 31.09
CA VAL A 33 -18.68 10.01 30.81
C VAL A 33 -18.44 10.07 29.30
N PRO A 34 -17.74 11.10 28.81
CA PRO A 34 -17.31 11.18 27.42
C PRO A 34 -16.50 9.94 27.01
N LEU A 35 -16.67 9.51 25.77
CA LEU A 35 -15.90 8.39 25.21
C LEU A 35 -14.40 8.70 25.23
N LYS A 36 -13.61 7.72 25.69
CA LYS A 36 -12.15 7.82 25.68
C LYS A 36 -11.65 7.43 24.29
N TRP A 37 -11.20 8.44 23.53
CA TRP A 37 -10.54 8.25 22.24
C TRP A 37 -9.03 8.21 22.44
N ILE A 38 -8.43 7.07 22.13
CA ILE A 38 -6.97 6.94 22.06
C ILE A 38 -6.60 7.09 20.60
N LYS A 39 -5.97 8.23 20.26
CA LYS A 39 -5.33 8.37 18.96
C LYS A 39 -4.23 7.32 18.89
N GLU A 40 -4.36 6.40 17.95
CA GLU A 40 -3.24 5.53 17.64
C GLU A 40 -2.21 6.44 16.99
N GLU A 41 -1.03 6.58 17.59
CA GLU A 41 0.14 6.99 16.82
C GLU A 41 0.30 5.89 15.78
N THR A 42 -0.35 6.06 14.63
CA THR A 42 0.04 5.40 13.41
C THR A 42 1.50 5.79 13.29
N ALA A 43 2.39 4.85 13.67
CA ALA A 43 3.77 4.85 13.24
C ALA A 43 3.68 5.27 11.79
N ALA A 44 4.28 6.45 11.50
CA ALA A 44 4.16 7.12 10.22
C ALA A 44 4.01 6.02 9.19
N GLU A 45 2.87 5.97 8.49
CA GLU A 45 2.80 5.12 7.31
C GLU A 45 4.06 5.53 6.58
N GLU A 46 5.08 4.65 6.59
CA GLU A 46 6.20 4.83 5.71
C GLU A 46 5.47 5.09 4.41
N GLU A 47 5.72 6.24 3.78
CA GLU A 47 5.34 6.46 2.40
C GLU A 47 6.03 5.33 1.66
N GLY A 48 5.39 4.16 1.70
CA GLY A 48 5.96 2.91 1.32
C GLY A 48 6.08 3.08 -0.15
N ASP A 49 7.32 3.14 -0.62
CA ASP A 49 7.67 3.29 -2.03
C ASP A 49 6.57 2.64 -2.87
N GLU A 50 5.84 3.44 -3.65
CA GLU A 50 4.71 2.95 -4.44
C GLU A 50 5.12 1.64 -5.10
N ASP A 51 4.38 0.56 -4.76
CA ASP A 51 4.72 -0.78 -5.22
C ASP A 51 4.97 -0.75 -6.74
N PHE A 52 6.14 -1.20 -7.16
CA PHE A 52 6.53 -1.25 -8.56
C PHE A 52 6.81 -2.68 -8.98
N TYR A 53 6.73 -2.89 -10.28
CA TYR A 53 6.99 -4.20 -10.87
C TYR A 53 8.22 -4.10 -11.76
N SER A 54 9.00 -5.16 -11.77
CA SER A 54 10.21 -5.26 -12.59
C SER A 54 10.19 -6.55 -13.39
N ILE A 55 10.84 -6.54 -14.55
CA ILE A 55 11.10 -7.73 -15.36
C ILE A 55 12.61 -7.98 -15.42
N MET A 56 12.99 -9.24 -15.44
CA MET A 56 14.36 -9.69 -15.69
C MET A 56 14.32 -10.92 -16.57
N GLY A 57 15.34 -11.15 -17.39
CA GLY A 57 15.36 -12.34 -18.23
C GLY A 57 16.64 -12.54 -19.02
N THR A 58 16.65 -13.56 -19.84
CA THR A 58 17.80 -13.88 -20.71
C THR A 58 18.14 -12.75 -21.69
N PHE A 59 17.17 -11.91 -22.05
CA PHE A 59 17.34 -10.76 -22.96
C PHE A 59 18.18 -9.62 -22.36
N ASN A 60 18.23 -9.49 -21.02
CA ASN A 60 18.97 -8.44 -20.33
C ASN A 60 20.00 -9.00 -19.32
N GLY A 61 20.38 -10.27 -19.47
CA GLY A 61 21.35 -10.92 -18.60
C GLY A 61 20.86 -11.11 -17.16
N TRP A 62 19.54 -11.26 -16.95
CA TRP A 62 18.91 -11.36 -15.64
C TRP A 62 19.15 -10.12 -14.76
N LEU A 63 19.29 -8.96 -15.39
CA LEU A 63 19.29 -7.68 -14.70
C LEU A 63 17.86 -7.21 -14.47
N GLU A 64 17.65 -6.50 -13.37
CA GLU A 64 16.35 -5.92 -13.07
C GLU A 64 16.07 -4.73 -13.99
N GLU A 65 14.89 -4.71 -14.59
CA GLU A 65 14.37 -3.60 -15.37
C GLU A 65 12.97 -3.25 -14.88
N ARG A 66 12.80 -2.02 -14.39
CA ARG A 66 11.51 -1.54 -13.86
C ARG A 66 10.50 -1.34 -14.99
N LEU A 67 9.28 -1.80 -14.80
CA LEU A 67 8.17 -1.59 -15.73
C LEU A 67 7.66 -0.15 -15.65
N GLU A 68 7.29 0.40 -16.80
CA GLU A 68 6.70 1.74 -16.91
C GLU A 68 5.23 1.73 -16.46
N THR A 69 4.84 2.74 -15.69
CA THR A 69 3.45 2.99 -15.31
C THR A 69 2.72 3.69 -16.45
N ASN A 70 1.50 3.24 -16.75
CA ASN A 70 0.63 3.90 -17.72
C ASN A 70 -0.44 4.75 -17.03
N ASP A 71 -1.16 5.58 -17.80
CA ASP A 71 -2.32 6.36 -17.32
C ASP A 71 -3.46 5.48 -16.80
N ILE A 72 -3.44 4.17 -17.11
CA ILE A 72 -4.42 3.19 -16.66
C ILE A 72 -3.89 2.53 -15.37
N PRO A 73 -4.57 2.71 -14.22
CA PRO A 73 -4.16 2.10 -12.97
C PRO A 73 -4.04 0.57 -13.08
N GLY A 74 -2.95 0.03 -12.53
CA GLY A 74 -2.66 -1.40 -12.54
C GLY A 74 -2.09 -1.94 -13.85
N VAL A 75 -1.84 -1.10 -14.86
CA VAL A 75 -1.21 -1.50 -16.12
C VAL A 75 0.24 -1.03 -16.17
N TYR A 76 1.14 -2.00 -16.28
CA TYR A 76 2.59 -1.79 -16.35
C TYR A 76 3.12 -2.36 -17.67
N SER A 77 4.05 -1.66 -18.31
CA SER A 77 4.56 -2.02 -19.64
C SER A 77 6.08 -2.01 -19.71
N ALA A 78 6.62 -2.87 -20.58
CA ALA A 78 8.00 -2.83 -21.04
C ALA A 78 8.05 -3.27 -22.51
N THR A 79 9.03 -2.74 -23.25
CA THR A 79 9.27 -3.12 -24.65
C THR A 79 10.55 -3.93 -24.70
N ILE A 80 10.46 -5.19 -25.12
CA ILE A 80 11.59 -6.12 -25.17
C ILE A 80 11.84 -6.54 -26.62
N ASP A 81 13.08 -6.37 -27.07
CA ASP A 81 13.52 -6.90 -28.35
C ASP A 81 13.70 -8.42 -28.26
N VAL A 82 12.99 -9.16 -29.10
CA VAL A 82 13.07 -10.62 -29.13
C VAL A 82 14.40 -11.04 -29.77
N PRO A 83 15.24 -11.84 -29.08
CA PRO A 83 16.49 -12.31 -29.63
C PRO A 83 16.26 -13.23 -30.85
N GLN A 84 17.28 -13.36 -31.72
CA GLN A 84 17.21 -14.19 -32.92
C GLN A 84 16.93 -15.68 -32.64
N SER A 85 17.16 -16.15 -31.41
CA SER A 85 16.76 -17.49 -30.95
C SER A 85 15.24 -17.74 -30.99
N GLY A 86 14.44 -16.67 -31.11
CA GLY A 86 12.98 -16.73 -31.17
C GLY A 86 12.32 -17.10 -29.84
N SER A 87 13.09 -17.26 -28.78
CA SER A 87 12.63 -17.57 -27.42
C SER A 87 13.56 -16.96 -26.39
N PHE A 88 12.99 -16.59 -25.25
CA PHE A 88 13.70 -16.07 -24.08
C PHE A 88 12.95 -16.45 -22.80
N GLU A 89 13.68 -16.60 -21.71
CA GLU A 89 13.13 -16.75 -20.38
C GLU A 89 13.06 -15.39 -19.68
N PHE A 90 12.05 -15.18 -18.84
CA PHE A 90 11.85 -13.97 -18.07
C PHE A 90 11.17 -14.27 -16.72
N ARG A 91 11.24 -13.31 -15.79
CA ARG A 91 10.53 -13.28 -14.52
C ARG A 91 10.06 -11.87 -14.20
N PHE A 92 8.89 -11.77 -13.59
CA PHE A 92 8.36 -10.57 -12.99
C PHE A 92 8.60 -10.58 -11.48
N LEU A 93 9.06 -9.45 -10.94
CA LEU A 93 9.35 -9.25 -9.54
C LEU A 93 8.49 -8.13 -8.98
N LYS A 94 8.15 -8.24 -7.69
CA LYS A 94 7.59 -7.12 -6.92
C LYS A 94 8.72 -6.32 -6.27
N ASN A 95 8.74 -5.01 -6.47
CA ASN A 95 9.70 -4.06 -5.90
C ASN A 95 11.17 -4.44 -6.14
N GLY A 96 11.47 -5.01 -7.32
CA GLY A 96 12.82 -5.50 -7.66
C GLY A 96 13.33 -6.67 -6.80
N ASP A 97 12.50 -7.22 -5.92
CA ASP A 97 12.90 -8.24 -4.95
C ASP A 97 12.86 -9.63 -5.59
N GLN A 98 14.03 -10.25 -5.72
CA GLN A 98 14.17 -11.60 -6.30
C GLN A 98 13.52 -12.70 -5.45
N ALA A 99 13.21 -12.43 -4.17
CA ALA A 99 12.42 -13.34 -3.34
C ALA A 99 10.91 -13.20 -3.59
N LYS A 100 10.46 -12.10 -4.22
CA LYS A 100 9.05 -11.82 -4.53
C LYS A 100 8.79 -11.98 -6.03
N VAL A 101 9.01 -13.20 -6.52
CA VAL A 101 8.67 -13.57 -7.89
C VAL A 101 7.16 -13.66 -8.04
N ILE A 102 6.62 -12.96 -9.04
CA ILE A 102 5.19 -12.95 -9.35
C ILE A 102 4.87 -14.04 -10.38
N ALA A 103 5.68 -14.12 -11.43
CA ALA A 103 5.52 -15.08 -12.50
C ALA A 103 6.80 -15.16 -13.36
N PRO A 104 7.02 -16.26 -14.10
CA PRO A 104 6.37 -17.56 -13.91
C PRO A 104 6.74 -18.17 -12.55
N GLU A 105 5.87 -19.04 -12.02
CA GLU A 105 6.15 -19.79 -10.79
C GLU A 105 7.38 -20.66 -10.99
N VAL A 106 8.31 -20.61 -10.05
CA VAL A 106 9.54 -21.42 -10.09
C VAL A 106 9.24 -22.67 -9.26
N GLU A 107 9.14 -23.84 -9.90
CA GLU A 107 9.04 -25.15 -9.21
C GLU A 107 10.28 -25.46 -8.38
#